data_AF-X1QGE0-F1
#
_entry.id   AF-X1QGE0-F1
#
_cell.length_a   1.000
_cell.length_b   1.000
_cell.length_c   1.000
_cell.angle_alpha   90.00
_cell.angle_beta   90.00
_cell.angle_gamma   90.00
#
_symmetry.space_group_name_H-M   'P 1'
#
loop_
_entity.id
_entity.type
_entity.pdbx_description
1 polymer ?
#
loop_
_entity_poly.entity_id
_entity_poly.type
_entity_poly.pdbx_seq_one_letter_code
_entity_poly.pdbx_strand_id
1 'polypeptide(L)'
;LNGSDGCGLYFTSGTTGIPKPILLTHANMESAAIVEQKHHHQSHTDNFILIPPLYHTGAKMHWFGSLLVGGRATLLTEISPQNIFEAIDKEKGTILWLLVPWVQDILEALDTGELDKSNYDLSSLRLMHIGAQPVPPSLIKHWKEYFPDVQYDTNYGLSESSGPGCVHLGTENERKVGAIGKAGYGWQTRIVN
;
A
#
# COMPACT_ATOMS: atom_id res chain seq x y z
N LEU A 1 9.05 8.39 -26.33
CA LEU A 1 9.17 7.12 -25.57
C LEU A 1 7.99 6.25 -25.98
N ASN A 2 8.23 5.00 -26.36
CA ASN A 2 7.19 4.01 -26.66
C ASN A 2 6.83 3.25 -25.37
N GLY A 3 5.58 2.77 -25.26
CA GLY A 3 5.12 1.98 -24.12
C GLY A 3 5.91 0.70 -23.90
N SER A 4 6.46 0.10 -24.96
CA SER A 4 7.30 -1.10 -24.86
C SER A 4 8.74 -0.84 -24.41
N ASP A 5 9.17 0.43 -24.33
CA ASP A 5 10.53 0.75 -23.94
C ASP A 5 10.73 0.44 -22.44
N GLY A 6 11.86 -0.19 -22.09
CA GLY A 6 12.23 -0.48 -20.71
C GLY A 6 12.48 0.81 -19.91
N CYS A 7 11.93 0.90 -18.70
CA CYS A 7 12.01 2.10 -17.87
C CYS A 7 12.33 1.84 -16.39
N GLY A 8 12.24 0.60 -15.93
CA GLY A 8 12.57 0.23 -14.54
C GLY A 8 13.27 -1.11 -14.49
N LEU A 9 14.43 -1.15 -13.83
CA LEU A 9 15.15 -2.39 -13.57
C LEU A 9 15.09 -2.69 -12.07
N TYR A 10 14.38 -3.77 -11.73
CA TYR A 10 14.19 -4.24 -10.37
C TYR A 10 14.95 -5.54 -10.14
N PHE A 11 15.32 -5.83 -8.90
CA PHE A 11 16.02 -7.06 -8.54
C PHE A 11 15.26 -7.79 -7.43
N THR A 12 15.08 -9.10 -7.60
CA THR A 12 14.54 -9.98 -6.56
C THR A 12 15.60 -10.96 -6.09
N SER A 13 15.48 -11.45 -4.85
CA SER A 13 16.54 -12.18 -4.14
C SER A 13 17.00 -13.48 -4.80
N GLY A 14 16.20 -14.07 -5.70
CA GLY A 14 16.57 -15.26 -6.46
C GLY A 14 16.75 -16.51 -5.57
N THR A 15 16.16 -17.64 -5.97
CA THR A 15 16.29 -18.90 -5.21
C THR A 15 17.73 -19.46 -5.16
N THR A 16 18.61 -18.97 -6.03
CA THR A 16 20.02 -19.39 -6.14
C THR A 16 20.99 -18.44 -5.43
N GLY A 17 20.49 -17.41 -4.73
CA GLY A 17 21.30 -16.36 -4.11
C GLY A 17 21.86 -15.30 -5.07
N ILE A 18 21.65 -15.48 -6.38
CA ILE A 18 21.98 -14.49 -7.41
C ILE A 18 20.72 -13.66 -7.69
N PRO A 19 20.75 -12.33 -7.53
CA PRO A 19 19.61 -11.47 -7.81
C PRO A 19 19.15 -11.61 -9.27
N LYS A 20 17.83 -11.74 -9.48
CA LYS A 20 17.24 -11.83 -10.82
C LYS A 20 16.70 -10.47 -11.25
N PRO A 21 17.10 -9.94 -12.42
CA PRO A 21 16.59 -8.68 -12.92
C PRO A 21 15.18 -8.84 -13.48
N ILE A 22 14.34 -7.84 -13.22
CA ILE A 22 13.01 -7.67 -13.79
C ILE A 22 13.02 -6.34 -14.53
N LEU A 23 12.92 -6.39 -15.86
CA LEU A 23 12.81 -5.20 -16.69
C LEU A 23 11.33 -4.87 -16.89
N LEU A 24 10.90 -3.76 -16.32
CA LEU A 24 9.56 -3.21 -16.48
C LEU A 24 9.55 -2.13 -17.58
N THR A 25 8.55 -2.19 -18.44
CA THR A 25 8.33 -1.23 -19.53
C THR A 25 7.51 -0.03 -19.09
N HIS A 26 7.45 1.03 -19.89
CA HIS A 26 6.57 2.17 -19.62
C HIS A 26 5.10 1.75 -19.50
N ALA A 27 4.62 0.83 -20.36
CA ALA A 27 3.26 0.31 -20.31
C ALA A 27 2.97 -0.48 -19.03
N ASN A 28 3.98 -1.17 -18.47
CA ASN A 28 3.86 -1.82 -17.16
C ASN A 28 3.60 -0.80 -16.04
N MET A 29 4.37 0.29 -16.02
CA MET A 29 4.23 1.35 -15.02
C MET A 29 2.89 2.08 -15.13
N GLU A 30 2.46 2.39 -16.35
CA GLU A 30 1.17 3.03 -16.61
C GLU A 30 0.01 2.13 -16.19
N SER A 31 0.07 0.84 -16.52
CA SER A 31 -0.92 -0.15 -16.07
C SER A 31 -1.01 -0.20 -14.55
N ALA A 32 0.12 -0.27 -13.84
CA ALA A 32 0.14 -0.26 -12.38
C ALA A 32 -0.49 1.01 -11.79
N ALA A 33 -0.19 2.18 -12.38
CA ALA A 33 -0.80 3.45 -11.96
C ALA A 33 -2.33 3.45 -12.12
N ILE A 34 -2.84 2.96 -13.25
CA ILE A 34 -4.28 2.87 -13.52
C ILE A 34 -4.96 1.87 -12.56
N VAL A 35 -4.36 0.70 -12.37
CA VAL A 35 -4.85 -0.35 -11.46
C VAL A 35 -5.02 0.21 -10.06
N GLU A 36 -3.97 0.84 -9.53
CA GLU A 36 -3.95 1.40 -8.18
C GLU A 36 -4.97 2.52 -8.01
N GLN A 37 -5.07 3.43 -8.98
CA GLN A 37 -6.08 4.49 -8.97
C GLN A 37 -7.50 3.91 -8.92
N LYS A 38 -7.77 2.85 -9.68
CA LYS A 38 -9.09 2.18 -9.71
C LYS A 38 -9.38 1.43 -8.42
N HIS A 39 -8.37 0.80 -7.83
CA HIS A 39 -8.50 0.01 -6.60
C HIS A 39 -8.73 0.84 -5.36
N HIS A 40 -8.04 1.97 -5.24
CA HIS A 40 -8.04 2.79 -4.02
C HIS A 40 -8.80 4.12 -4.17
N HIS A 41 -9.43 4.32 -5.34
CA HIS A 41 -10.18 5.52 -5.70
C HIS A 41 -9.38 6.80 -5.44
N GLN A 42 -8.09 6.77 -5.76
CA GLN A 42 -7.20 7.91 -5.56
C GLN A 42 -7.69 9.10 -6.39
N SER A 43 -7.64 10.28 -5.76
CA SER A 43 -8.07 11.55 -6.32
C SER A 43 -7.00 12.63 -6.12
N HIS A 44 -7.16 13.77 -6.80
CA HIS A 44 -6.24 14.91 -6.67
C HIS A 44 -6.14 15.45 -5.22
N THR A 45 -7.19 15.24 -4.42
CA THR A 45 -7.24 15.70 -3.02
C THR A 45 -6.55 14.74 -2.05
N ASP A 46 -6.11 13.57 -2.51
CA ASP A 46 -5.39 12.62 -1.66
C ASP A 46 -3.94 13.04 -1.42
N ASN A 47 -3.47 12.79 -0.19
CA ASN A 47 -2.06 12.82 0.16
C ASN A 47 -1.60 11.43 0.60
N PHE A 48 -0.77 10.79 -0.22
CA PHE A 48 -0.24 9.46 0.06
C PHE A 48 0.98 9.54 0.97
N ILE A 49 0.92 8.92 2.14
CA ILE A 49 2.07 8.81 3.04
C ILE A 49 2.97 7.66 2.56
N LEU A 50 4.08 8.04 1.91
CA LEU A 50 5.09 7.15 1.36
C LEU A 50 6.08 6.77 2.46
N ILE A 51 5.99 5.52 2.93
CA ILE A 51 6.81 5.01 4.03
C ILE A 51 7.90 4.05 3.50
N PRO A 52 7.56 3.00 2.72
CA PRO A 52 8.59 2.06 2.31
C PRO A 52 9.45 2.60 1.17
N PRO A 53 10.66 2.06 0.99
CA PRO A 53 11.58 2.56 -0.03
C PRO A 53 11.05 2.44 -1.46
N LEU A 54 11.25 3.49 -2.26
CA LEU A 54 10.78 3.57 -3.65
C LEU A 54 11.51 2.63 -4.63
N TYR A 55 12.61 2.00 -4.20
CA TYR A 55 13.27 0.95 -4.96
C TYR A 55 12.51 -0.39 -4.89
N HIS A 56 11.50 -0.52 -4.02
CA HIS A 56 10.55 -1.63 -4.02
C HIS A 56 9.33 -1.29 -4.87
N THR A 57 8.83 -2.28 -5.62
CA THR A 57 7.62 -2.13 -6.43
C THR A 57 6.39 -1.83 -5.56
N GLY A 58 6.27 -2.37 -4.35
CA GLY A 58 5.14 -2.13 -3.45
C GLY A 58 4.86 -0.64 -3.23
N ALA A 59 5.78 0.10 -2.60
CA ALA A 59 5.55 1.51 -2.27
C ALA A 59 5.41 2.40 -3.50
N LYS A 60 6.30 2.23 -4.48
CA LYS A 60 6.31 3.09 -5.66
C LYS A 60 5.02 2.96 -6.47
N MET A 61 4.55 1.73 -6.69
CA MET A 61 3.36 1.51 -7.51
C MET A 61 2.08 1.90 -6.78
N HIS A 62 1.98 1.68 -5.46
CA HIS A 62 0.84 2.20 -4.69
C HIS A 62 0.67 3.70 -4.82
N TRP A 63 1.78 4.44 -4.77
CA TRP A 63 1.76 5.88 -4.98
C TRP A 63 1.49 6.28 -6.44
N PHE A 64 1.82 5.45 -7.44
CA PHE A 64 1.59 5.79 -8.84
C PHE A 64 0.12 6.07 -9.17
N GLY A 65 -0.83 5.45 -8.48
CA GLY A 65 -2.25 5.80 -8.66
C GLY A 65 -2.57 7.22 -8.19
N SER A 66 -1.94 7.70 -7.10
CA SER A 66 -2.01 9.11 -6.67
C SER A 66 -1.27 10.03 -7.65
N LEU A 67 -0.11 9.61 -8.15
CA LEU A 67 0.65 10.38 -9.14
C LEU A 67 -0.16 10.59 -10.45
N LEU A 68 -0.87 9.54 -10.90
CA LEU A 68 -1.70 9.57 -12.11
C LEU A 68 -2.78 10.66 -12.06
N VAL A 69 -3.33 10.93 -10.89
CA VAL A 69 -4.35 11.96 -10.65
C VAL A 69 -3.77 13.30 -10.17
N GLY A 70 -2.44 13.42 -10.18
CA GLY A 70 -1.72 14.60 -9.68
C GLY A 70 -1.87 14.84 -8.18
N GLY A 71 -2.17 13.79 -7.41
CA GLY A 71 -2.28 13.84 -5.95
C GLY A 71 -0.93 14.05 -5.26
N ARG A 72 -0.99 14.48 -3.99
CA ARG A 72 0.20 14.74 -3.18
C ARG A 72 0.81 13.44 -2.66
N ALA A 73 2.10 13.47 -2.35
CA ALA A 73 2.70 12.50 -1.45
C ALA A 73 3.60 13.17 -0.41
N THR A 74 3.59 12.61 0.79
CA THR A 74 4.49 12.93 1.89
C THR A 74 5.43 11.76 2.07
N LEU A 75 6.74 11.98 1.86
CA LEU A 75 7.76 10.96 2.05
C LEU A 75 8.25 10.99 3.49
N LEU A 76 8.18 9.84 4.17
CA LEU A 76 8.80 9.65 5.49
C LEU A 76 10.21 9.06 5.34
N THR A 77 11.19 9.74 5.92
CA THR A 77 12.60 9.28 5.92
C THR A 77 12.94 8.47 7.17
N GLU A 78 12.17 8.62 8.24
CA GLU A 78 12.31 7.88 9.50
C GLU A 78 10.96 7.31 9.90
N ILE A 79 10.93 6.03 10.24
CA ILE A 79 9.69 5.30 10.47
C ILE A 79 9.55 5.05 11.97
N SER A 80 8.53 5.67 12.56
CA SER A 80 8.04 5.41 13.91
C SER A 80 6.53 5.65 13.94
N PRO A 81 5.79 5.05 14.91
CA PRO A 81 4.38 5.35 15.11
C PRO A 81 4.10 6.86 15.23
N GLN A 82 4.94 7.59 15.97
CA GLN A 82 4.87 9.03 16.16
C GLN A 82 5.02 9.78 14.82
N ASN A 83 6.05 9.45 14.02
CA ASN A 83 6.28 10.10 12.72
C ASN A 83 5.13 9.87 11.75
N ILE A 84 4.51 8.68 11.77
CA ILE A 84 3.33 8.37 10.94
C ILE A 84 2.13 9.22 11.36
N PHE A 85 1.87 9.34 12.67
CA PHE A 85 0.78 10.16 13.20
C PHE A 85 1.00 11.64 12.91
N GLU A 86 2.23 12.14 13.10
CA GLU A 86 2.60 13.51 12.74
C GLU A 86 2.43 13.79 11.24
N ALA A 87 2.77 12.83 10.37
CA ALA A 87 2.57 12.99 8.93
C ALA A 87 1.08 13.08 8.57
N ILE A 88 0.24 12.28 9.22
CA ILE A 88 -1.22 12.37 9.02
C ILE A 88 -1.73 13.73 9.51
N ASP A 89 -1.37 14.12 10.72
CA ASP A 89 -1.84 15.36 11.36
C ASP A 89 -1.39 16.63 10.63
N LYS A 90 -0.08 16.76 10.38
CA LYS A 90 0.53 17.98 9.83
C LYS A 90 0.37 18.07 8.31
N GLU A 91 0.50 16.94 7.61
CA GLU A 91 0.46 16.91 6.14
C GLU A 91 -0.91 16.50 5.58
N LYS A 92 -1.89 16.24 6.44
CA LYS A 92 -3.23 15.78 6.07
C LYS A 92 -3.18 14.51 5.22
N GLY A 93 -2.41 13.54 5.70
CA GLY A 93 -2.31 12.21 5.08
C GLY A 93 -3.67 11.55 4.94
N THR A 94 -3.99 11.07 3.74
CA THR A 94 -5.30 10.43 3.46
C THR A 94 -5.19 8.93 3.23
N ILE A 95 -4.05 8.48 2.69
CA ILE A 95 -3.78 7.07 2.40
C ILE A 95 -2.39 6.73 2.91
N LEU A 96 -2.24 5.58 3.56
CA LEU A 96 -0.93 5.00 3.85
C LEU A 96 -0.88 3.52 3.48
N TRP A 97 0.31 3.06 3.09
CA TRP A 97 0.60 1.65 2.93
C TRP A 97 1.58 1.19 4.01
N LEU A 98 1.15 0.22 4.81
CA LEU A 98 1.92 -0.31 5.93
C LEU A 98 2.31 -1.77 5.72
N LEU A 99 3.49 -2.12 6.26
CA LEU A 99 3.86 -3.51 6.48
C LEU A 99 3.25 -3.99 7.80
N VAL A 100 2.99 -5.30 7.91
CA VAL A 100 2.45 -5.93 9.13
C VAL A 100 3.20 -5.51 10.42
N PRO A 101 4.55 -5.47 10.47
CA PRO A 101 5.27 -5.08 11.68
C PRO A 101 4.98 -3.63 12.09
N TRP A 102 4.83 -2.70 11.14
CA TRP A 102 4.56 -1.31 11.50
C TRP A 102 3.14 -1.11 12.03
N VAL A 103 2.17 -1.89 11.55
CA VAL A 103 0.83 -1.89 12.19
C VAL A 103 0.93 -2.44 13.61
N GLN A 104 1.76 -3.47 13.85
CA GLN A 104 2.01 -3.97 15.20
C GLN A 104 2.65 -2.92 16.11
N ASP A 105 3.71 -2.24 15.64
CA ASP A 105 4.38 -1.17 16.39
C ASP A 105 3.42 -0.03 16.75
N ILE A 106 2.54 0.36 15.81
CA ILE A 106 1.51 1.40 16.07
C ILE A 106 0.53 0.93 17.14
N LEU A 107 0.02 -0.30 17.02
CA LEU A 107 -0.97 -0.82 17.96
C LEU A 107 -0.37 -1.03 19.36
N GLU A 108 0.87 -1.50 19.45
CA GLU A 108 1.58 -1.62 20.73
C GLU A 108 1.79 -0.25 21.39
N ALA A 109 2.21 0.76 20.63
CA ALA A 109 2.38 2.11 21.16
C ALA A 109 1.05 2.72 21.64
N LEU A 110 -0.06 2.43 20.95
CA LEU A 110 -1.40 2.86 21.36
C LEU A 110 -1.87 2.12 22.64
N ASP A 111 -1.74 0.79 22.67
CA ASP A 111 -2.19 -0.04 23.79
C ASP A 111 -1.45 0.25 25.10
N THR A 112 -0.15 0.55 24.99
CA THR A 112 0.71 0.88 26.15
C THR A 112 0.59 2.34 26.57
N GLY A 113 -0.06 3.19 25.76
CA GLY A 113 -0.17 4.63 25.99
C GLY A 113 1.10 5.43 25.69
N GLU A 114 2.12 4.82 25.07
CA GLU A 114 3.30 5.55 24.55
C GLU A 114 2.88 6.56 23.47
N LEU A 115 1.87 6.20 22.67
CA LEU A 115 1.26 7.04 21.66
C LEU A 115 -0.19 7.33 22.04
N ASP A 116 -0.51 8.58 22.33
CA ASP A 116 -1.88 9.02 22.57
C ASP A 116 -2.49 9.60 21.29
N LYS A 117 -3.45 8.87 20.72
CA LYS A 117 -4.19 9.26 19.51
C LYS A 117 -4.88 10.63 19.63
N SER A 118 -5.27 11.05 20.83
CA SER A 118 -5.99 12.31 21.05
C SER A 118 -5.13 13.56 20.81
N ASN A 119 -3.81 13.39 20.75
CA ASN A 119 -2.87 14.48 20.47
C ASN A 119 -2.75 14.82 18.97
N TYR A 120 -3.44 14.09 18.08
CA TYR A 120 -3.29 14.21 16.63
C TYR A 120 -4.64 14.34 15.94
N ASP A 121 -4.74 15.23 14.93
CA ASP A 121 -5.89 15.24 14.03
C ASP A 121 -5.70 14.20 12.92
N LEU A 122 -6.29 13.02 13.12
CA LEU A 122 -6.24 11.91 12.16
C LEU A 122 -7.46 11.84 11.24
N SER A 123 -8.30 12.89 11.22
CA SER A 123 -9.58 12.88 10.50
C SER A 123 -9.45 12.82 8.97
N SER A 124 -8.28 13.18 8.43
CA SER A 124 -8.00 13.08 6.99
C SER A 124 -7.77 11.64 6.52
N LEU A 125 -7.37 10.74 7.43
CA LEU A 125 -7.03 9.37 7.09
C LEU A 125 -8.29 8.61 6.68
N ARG A 126 -8.34 8.16 5.41
CA ARG A 126 -9.48 7.40 4.88
C ARG A 126 -9.18 5.94 4.57
N LEU A 127 -7.91 5.59 4.29
CA LEU A 127 -7.54 4.26 3.84
C LEU A 127 -6.19 3.84 4.39
N MET A 128 -6.17 2.67 5.03
CA MET A 128 -4.96 1.93 5.37
C MET A 128 -4.88 0.70 4.46
N HIS A 129 -3.86 0.66 3.61
CA HIS A 129 -3.51 -0.50 2.82
C HIS A 129 -2.39 -1.28 3.53
N ILE A 130 -2.44 -2.61 3.52
CA ILE A 130 -1.43 -3.46 4.15
C ILE A 130 -1.19 -4.73 3.35
N GLY A 131 0.08 -5.17 3.29
CA GLY A 131 0.43 -6.38 2.55
C GLY A 131 1.91 -6.72 2.63
N ALA A 132 2.46 -7.15 1.49
CA ALA A 132 3.79 -7.76 1.31
C ALA A 132 4.01 -9.11 2.04
N GLN A 133 3.08 -9.51 2.91
CA GLN A 133 3.05 -10.80 3.57
C GLN A 133 1.61 -11.15 3.97
N PRO A 134 1.32 -12.40 4.38
CA PRO A 134 0.02 -12.76 4.92
C PRO A 134 -0.37 -11.85 6.09
N VAL A 135 -1.53 -11.19 5.98
CA VAL A 135 -2.04 -10.25 6.98
C VAL A 135 -2.88 -11.01 8.02
N PRO A 136 -2.51 -11.02 9.31
CA PRO A 136 -3.28 -11.70 10.34
C PRO A 136 -4.66 -11.07 10.54
N PRO A 137 -5.76 -11.85 10.53
CA PRO A 137 -7.09 -11.27 10.75
C PRO A 137 -7.27 -10.59 12.11
N SER A 138 -6.59 -11.05 13.15
CA SER A 138 -6.60 -10.43 14.48
C SER A 138 -6.02 -9.02 14.44
N LEU A 139 -4.95 -8.80 13.67
CA LEU A 139 -4.29 -7.50 13.55
C LEU A 139 -5.24 -6.44 12.97
N ILE A 140 -6.02 -6.82 11.96
CA ILE A 140 -6.98 -5.90 11.32
C ILE A 140 -8.17 -5.61 12.23
N LYS A 141 -8.63 -6.61 13.00
CA LYS A 141 -9.69 -6.39 14.00
C LYS A 141 -9.24 -5.37 15.05
N HIS A 142 -8.03 -5.53 15.57
CA HIS A 142 -7.45 -4.63 16.56
C HIS A 142 -7.19 -3.22 15.99
N TRP A 143 -6.71 -3.11 14.74
CA TRP A 143 -6.65 -1.82 14.04
C TRP A 143 -8.00 -1.11 13.98
N LYS A 144 -9.08 -1.83 13.66
CA LYS A 144 -10.42 -1.27 13.57
C LYS A 144 -11.01 -0.84 14.92
N GLU A 145 -10.45 -1.28 16.05
CA GLU A 145 -10.84 -0.78 17.39
C GLU A 145 -10.40 0.68 17.58
N TYR A 146 -9.22 1.06 17.08
CA TYR A 146 -8.72 2.44 17.11
C TYR A 146 -9.18 3.30 15.94
N PHE A 147 -9.40 2.69 14.77
CA PHE A 147 -9.68 3.35 13.50
C PHE A 147 -10.93 2.78 12.82
N PRO A 148 -12.12 2.88 13.44
CA PRO A 148 -13.34 2.23 12.93
C PRO A 148 -13.74 2.73 11.54
N ASP A 149 -13.53 4.02 11.27
CA ASP A 149 -13.96 4.69 10.03
C ASP A 149 -12.91 4.65 8.92
N VAL A 150 -11.68 4.23 9.21
CA VAL A 150 -10.60 4.13 8.22
C VAL A 150 -10.79 2.84 7.43
N GLN A 151 -10.94 2.93 6.12
CA GLN A 151 -11.07 1.76 5.26
C GLN A 151 -9.83 0.87 5.34
N TYR A 152 -10.06 -0.43 5.23
CA TYR A 152 -9.00 -1.43 5.16
C TYR A 152 -8.98 -2.08 3.78
N ASP A 153 -7.77 -2.30 3.26
CA ASP A 153 -7.58 -3.08 2.05
C ASP A 153 -6.31 -3.94 2.12
N THR A 154 -6.26 -4.97 1.28
CA THR A 154 -5.07 -5.79 1.07
C THR A 154 -5.06 -6.37 -0.34
N ASN A 155 -3.89 -6.76 -0.81
CA ASN A 155 -3.75 -7.36 -2.13
C ASN A 155 -2.57 -8.34 -2.19
N TYR A 156 -2.49 -9.01 -3.33
CA TYR A 156 -1.35 -9.79 -3.75
C TYR A 156 -0.80 -9.21 -5.05
N GLY A 157 0.53 -9.25 -5.15
CA GLY A 157 1.27 -8.82 -6.30
C GLY A 157 2.70 -9.33 -6.23
N LEU A 158 3.37 -9.30 -7.37
CA LEU A 158 4.75 -9.69 -7.56
C LEU A 158 5.49 -8.53 -8.25
N SER A 159 6.80 -8.44 -8.07
CA SER A 159 7.58 -7.47 -8.85
C SER A 159 7.48 -7.77 -10.35
N GLU A 160 7.38 -9.04 -10.71
CA GLU A 160 7.18 -9.56 -12.07
C GLU A 160 5.82 -9.15 -12.66
N SER A 161 4.81 -8.89 -11.82
CA SER A 161 3.50 -8.39 -12.24
C SER A 161 3.42 -6.86 -12.24
N SER A 162 4.56 -6.16 -12.21
CA SER A 162 4.63 -4.69 -12.10
C SER A 162 4.08 -4.14 -10.79
N GLY A 163 4.16 -4.95 -9.72
CA GLY A 163 3.78 -4.55 -8.37
C GLY A 163 2.43 -5.11 -7.90
N PRO A 164 1.74 -4.38 -7.00
CA PRO A 164 0.52 -4.81 -6.32
C PRO A 164 -0.69 -4.95 -7.27
N GLY A 165 -1.73 -5.61 -6.76
CA GLY A 165 -3.08 -5.52 -7.36
C GLY A 165 -3.45 -6.58 -8.39
N CYS A 166 -2.66 -7.64 -8.59
CA CYS A 166 -3.10 -8.72 -9.50
C CYS A 166 -4.24 -9.56 -8.87
N VAL A 167 -4.23 -9.71 -7.55
CA VAL A 167 -5.39 -10.12 -6.75
C VAL A 167 -5.64 -9.04 -5.71
N HIS A 168 -6.87 -8.58 -5.58
CA HIS A 168 -7.23 -7.41 -4.78
C HIS A 168 -8.50 -7.69 -3.96
N LEU A 169 -8.46 -7.39 -2.66
CA LEU A 169 -9.60 -7.56 -1.77
C LEU A 169 -10.73 -6.59 -2.18
N GLY A 170 -10.39 -5.32 -2.39
CA GLY A 170 -11.35 -4.25 -2.67
C GLY A 170 -11.89 -3.65 -1.38
N THR A 171 -11.83 -2.32 -1.28
CA THR A 171 -12.32 -1.56 -0.12
C THR A 171 -13.81 -1.84 0.19
N GLU A 172 -14.61 -2.22 -0.82
CA GLU A 172 -16.01 -2.62 -0.65
C GLU A 172 -16.20 -4.01 0.00
N ASN A 173 -15.11 -4.76 0.14
CA ASN A 173 -15.07 -6.09 0.74
C ASN A 173 -14.32 -6.12 2.08
N GLU A 174 -14.04 -4.98 2.71
CA GLU A 174 -13.22 -4.90 3.94
C GLU A 174 -13.69 -5.82 5.09
N ARG A 175 -14.99 -6.19 5.11
CA ARG A 175 -15.56 -7.18 6.05
C ARG A 175 -14.99 -8.60 5.91
N LYS A 176 -14.37 -8.94 4.77
CA LYS A 176 -13.82 -10.28 4.47
C LYS A 176 -12.37 -10.41 4.94
N VAL A 177 -12.13 -10.07 6.20
CA VAL A 177 -10.79 -10.14 6.79
C VAL A 177 -10.21 -11.55 6.65
N GLY A 178 -8.97 -11.64 6.15
CA GLY A 178 -8.26 -12.90 5.87
C GLY A 178 -8.36 -13.41 4.43
N ALA A 179 -9.28 -12.88 3.62
CA ALA A 179 -9.26 -13.09 2.18
C ALA A 179 -8.29 -12.11 1.50
N ILE A 180 -7.62 -12.57 0.44
CA ILE A 180 -6.74 -11.71 -0.38
C ILE A 180 -7.46 -11.10 -1.58
N GLY A 181 -8.63 -11.64 -1.94
CA GLY A 181 -9.53 -11.04 -2.91
C GLY A 181 -9.74 -11.81 -4.21
N LYS A 182 -9.98 -11.07 -5.29
CA LYS A 182 -10.27 -11.57 -6.64
C LYS A 182 -9.32 -10.93 -7.66
N ALA A 183 -9.38 -11.36 -8.92
CA ALA A 183 -8.62 -10.71 -9.98
C ALA A 183 -8.83 -9.19 -9.93
N GLY A 184 -7.72 -8.44 -9.88
CA GLY A 184 -7.75 -6.99 -9.85
C GLY A 184 -8.25 -6.38 -11.16
N TYR A 185 -8.33 -5.05 -11.19
CA TYR A 185 -8.79 -4.32 -12.37
C TYR A 185 -7.86 -4.60 -13.55
N GLY A 186 -8.41 -5.04 -14.68
CA GLY A 186 -7.61 -5.41 -15.86
C GLY A 186 -6.81 -6.71 -15.73
N TRP A 187 -6.92 -7.44 -14.61
CA TRP A 187 -6.24 -8.71 -14.39
C TRP A 187 -7.16 -9.91 -14.64
N GLN A 188 -6.54 -11.02 -14.99
CA GLN A 188 -7.17 -12.34 -15.01
C GLN A 188 -6.37 -13.27 -14.11
N THR A 189 -7.06 -14.10 -13.34
CA THR A 189 -6.44 -15.05 -12.43
C THR A 189 -6.97 -16.45 -12.70
N ARG A 190 -6.11 -17.45 -12.51
CA ARG A 190 -6.45 -18.86 -12.65
C ARG A 190 -5.77 -19.64 -11.54
N ILE A 191 -6.53 -20.49 -10.87
CA ILE A 191 -5.98 -21.52 -10.00
C ILE A 191 -5.77 -22.76 -10.86
N VAL A 192 -4.55 -23.30 -10.88
CA VAL A 192 -4.20 -24.51 -11.61
C VAL A 192 -3.90 -25.62 -10.61
N ASN A 193 -4.45 -26.81 -10.87
CA ASN A 193 -4.23 -28.02 -10.08
C ASN A 193 -3.21 -28.92 -10.77
#